data_AF-E2B463-F1
#
_entry.id   AF-E2B463-F1
#
_cell.length_a   1.000
_cell.length_b   1.000
_cell.length_c   1.000
_cell.angle_alpha   90.00
_cell.angle_beta   90.00
_cell.angle_gamma   90.00
#
_symmetry.space_group_name_H-M   'P 1'
#
loop_
_entity.id
_entity.type
_entity.pdbx_description
1 polymer ?
#
loop_
_entity_poly.entity_id
_entity_poly.type
_entity_poly.pdbx_seq_one_letter_code
_entity_poly.pdbx_strand_id
1 'polypeptide(L)' 'MSLKIHFLHSHLDFFPGNLGDTSDEQGERLHQDMAKIERRYQGFWDDGMMSDYCWTL' A
#
# COMPACT_ATOMS: atom_id res chain seq x y z
N MET A 1 -13.45 -18.75 -8.65
CA MET A 1 -11.99 -18.50 -8.58
C MET A 1 -11.68 -17.29 -9.45
N SER A 2 -10.98 -16.28 -8.92
CA SER A 2 -10.70 -15.06 -9.69
C SER A 2 -9.63 -15.34 -10.75
N LEU A 3 -9.68 -14.60 -11.86
CA LEU A 3 -8.69 -14.72 -12.94
C LEU A 3 -7.25 -14.53 -12.43
N LYS A 4 -7.05 -13.59 -11.50
CA LYS A 4 -5.75 -13.32 -10.86
C LYS A 4 -5.23 -14.54 -10.08
N ILE A 5 -6.09 -15.23 -9.32
CA ILE A 5 -5.71 -16.43 -8.55
C ILE A 5 -5.36 -17.60 -9.49
N HIS A 6 -6.15 -17.78 -10.55
CA HIS A 6 -5.85 -18.79 -11.58
C HIS A 6 -4.51 -18.52 -12.28
N PHE A 7 -4.26 -17.27 -12.66
CA PHE A 7 -3.00 -16.87 -13.28
C PHE A 7 -1.80 -17.09 -12.35
N LEU A 8 -1.91 -16.67 -11.08
CA LEU A 8 -0.85 -16.84 -10.09
C LEU A 8 -0.51 -18.32 -9.88
N HIS A 9 -1.53 -19.19 -9.79
CA HIS A 9 -1.30 -20.62 -9.60
C HIS A 9 -0.68 -21.30 -10.84
N SER A 10 -1.12 -20.94 -12.05
CA SER A 10 -0.58 -21.51 -13.29
C SER A 10 0.85 -21.08 -13.62
N HIS A 11 1.34 -19.99 -13.03
CA HIS A 11 2.65 -19.41 -13.33
C HIS A 11 3.52 -19.21 -12.10
N LEU A 12 3.23 -19.90 -11.00
CA LEU A 12 3.90 -19.68 -9.72
C LEU A 12 5.42 -19.92 -9.82
N ASP A 13 5.82 -20.92 -10.61
CA ASP A 13 7.23 -21.28 -10.87
C ASP A 13 7.99 -20.25 -11.74
N PHE A 14 7.28 -19.33 -12.41
CA PHE A 14 7.90 -18.28 -13.24
C PHE A 14 8.38 -17.09 -12.40
N PHE A 15 7.81 -16.91 -11.20
CA PHE A 15 8.09 -15.74 -10.39
C PHE A 15 9.26 -15.97 -9.43
N PRO A 16 10.05 -14.92 -9.15
CA PRO A 16 11.08 -15.01 -8.13
C PRO A 16 10.44 -15.20 -6.74
N GLY A 17 11.15 -15.87 -5.83
CA GLY A 17 10.65 -16.17 -4.48
C GLY A 17 10.36 -14.94 -3.60
N ASN A 18 10.67 -13.74 -4.09
CA ASN A 18 10.45 -12.46 -3.42
C ASN A 18 9.28 -11.65 -4.00
N LEU A 19 8.31 -12.30 -4.63
CA LEU A 19 7.05 -11.68 -5.11
C LEU A 19 6.39 -10.71 -4.13
N GLY A 20 6.49 -10.97 -2.83
CA GLY A 20 5.97 -10.09 -1.78
C GLY A 20 6.61 -8.70 -1.80
N ASP A 21 7.90 -8.60 -2.14
CA ASP A 21 8.63 -7.33 -2.23
C ASP A 21 8.12 -6.46 -3.38
N THR A 22 7.58 -7.09 -4.43
CA THR A 22 6.99 -6.42 -5.60
C THR A 22 5.47 -6.27 -5.48
N SER A 23 4.88 -6.64 -4.35
CA SER A 23 3.45 -6.50 -4.13
C SER A 23 3.08 -5.03 -3.88
N ASP A 24 1.83 -4.68 -4.20
CA ASP A 24 1.30 -3.34 -3.94
C ASP A 24 0.86 -3.14 -2.47
N GLU A 25 1.25 -4.05 -1.57
CA GLU A 25 0.85 -4.01 -0.16
C GLU A 25 1.30 -2.71 0.51
N GLN A 26 2.49 -2.22 0.18
CA GLN A 26 3.00 -0.96 0.70
C GLN A 26 2.24 0.25 0.15
N GLY A 27 1.86 0.23 -1.13
CA GLY A 27 1.06 1.28 -1.76
C GLY A 27 -0.35 1.37 -1.18
N GLU A 28 -1.01 0.22 -1.03
CA GLU A 28 -2.33 0.12 -0.40
C GLU A 28 -2.30 0.57 1.08
N ARG A 29 -1.25 0.19 1.82
CA ARG A 29 -1.06 0.65 3.21
C ARG A 29 -0.85 2.16 3.28
N LEU A 30 -0.02 2.72 2.39
CA LEU A 30 0.19 4.15 2.28
C LEU A 30 -1.14 4.88 2.02
N HIS A 31 -1.99 4.39 1.13
CA HIS A 31 -3.32 4.97 0.89
C HIS A 31 -4.20 4.98 2.14
N GLN A 32 -4.22 3.88 2.89
CA GLN A 32 -4.99 3.80 4.12
C GLN A 32 -4.48 4.75 5.20
N ASP A 33 -3.17 4.86 5.36
CA ASP A 33 -2.56 5.73 6.37
C ASP A 33 -2.71 7.21 6.01
N MET A 34 -2.56 7.57 4.72
CA MET A 34 -2.87 8.92 4.24
C MET A 34 -4.34 9.27 4.49
N ALA A 35 -5.29 8.37 4.21
CA ALA A 35 -6.70 8.63 4.46
C ALA A 35 -7.00 8.90 5.95
N LYS A 36 -6.26 8.27 6.89
CA LYS A 36 -6.38 8.56 8.34
C LYS A 36 -5.78 9.91 8.69
N ILE A 37 -4.65 10.27 8.11
CA ILE A 37 -3.99 11.57 8.32
C ILE A 37 -4.86 12.68 7.75
N GLU A 38 -5.34 12.56 6.51
CA GLU A 38 -6.24 13.53 5.86
C GLU A 38 -7.49 13.78 6.71
N ARG A 39 -8.09 12.74 7.29
CA ARG A 39 -9.25 12.89 8.20
C ARG A 39 -8.92 13.70 9.45
N ARG A 40 -7.72 13.53 10.03
CA ARG A 40 -7.28 14.31 11.21
C ARG A 40 -7.14 15.79 10.87
N TYR A 41 -6.65 16.09 9.67
CA TYR A 41 -6.44 17.45 9.19
C TYR A 41 -7.61 18.00 8.36
N GLN A 42 -8.74 17.28 8.29
CA GLN A 42 -9.93 17.67 7.54
C GLN A 42 -9.68 17.95 6.05
N GLY A 43 -8.71 17.24 5.45
CA GLY A 43 -8.29 17.44 4.06
C GLY A 43 -7.41 18.67 3.84
N PHE A 44 -6.99 19.37 4.91
CA PHE A 44 -5.98 20.41 4.83
C PHE A 44 -4.60 19.78 4.71
N TRP A 45 -3.91 20.09 3.62
CA TRP A 45 -2.55 19.65 3.38
C TRP A 45 -1.58 20.75 3.81
N ASP A 46 -0.90 20.55 4.93
CA ASP A 46 0.20 21.42 5.40
C ASP A 46 1.47 20.62 5.71
N ASP A 47 2.57 21.34 5.95
CA ASP A 47 3.86 20.73 6.29
C ASP A 47 3.78 19.91 7.59
N GLY A 48 2.88 20.28 8.49
CA GLY A 48 2.61 19.55 9.74
C GLY A 48 1.99 18.18 9.48
N MET A 49 1.07 18.08 8.54
CA MET A 49 0.41 16.83 8.15
C MET A 49 1.43 15.80 7.65
N MET A 50 2.36 16.22 6.78
CA MET A 50 3.40 15.33 6.27
C MET A 50 4.44 14.98 7.34
N SER A 51 4.78 15.94 8.20
CA SER A 51 5.65 15.69 9.37
C SER A 51 5.02 14.67 10.33
N ASP A 52 3.72 14.79 10.61
CA ASP A 52 3.00 13.86 11.48
C ASP A 52 2.90 12.48 10.84
N TYR A 53 2.69 12.38 9.52
CA TYR A 53 2.75 11.11 8.82
C TYR A 53 4.12 10.44 8.97
N CYS A 54 5.21 11.18 8.68
CA CYS A 54 6.58 10.69 8.86
C CYS A 54 6.91 10.30 10.31
N TRP A 55 6.28 10.96 11.29
CA TRP A 55 6.43 10.62 12.71
C TRP A 55 5.67 9.35 13.12
N THR A 56 4.57 9.04 12.42
CA THR A 56 3.73 7.87 12.72
C THR A 56 4.11 6.58 11.96
N LEU A 57 5.02 6.69 10.98
CA LEU A 57 5.50 5.58 10.14
C LEU A 57 6.57 4.74 10.87
#